data_AF-A0A951EL83-F1
#
_entry.id   AF-A0A951EL83-F1
#
_cell.length_a   1.000
_cell.length_b   1.000
_cell.length_c   1.000
_cell.angle_alpha   90.00
_cell.angle_beta   90.00
_cell.angle_gamma   90.00
#
_symmetry.space_group_name_H-M   'P 1'
#
loop_
_entity.id
_entity.type
_entity.pdbx_description
1 polymer ?
#
loop_
_entity_poly.entity_id
_entity_poly.type
_entity_poly.pdbx_seq_one_letter_code
_entity_poly.pdbx_strand_id
1 'polypeptide(L)'
;MTSSVEQAGTPLAGVVQPQTSLAAAVAMGELWMEAGVAERAAARCDQAVREINDLLRDARQLTVKRKFGDNEDGQAAATRFSQAGHDYINTMRNAQRVFANMAATYRAAGRTVTEADAASEQMFGRSE
;
A
#
# COMPACT_ATOMS: atom_id res chain seq x y z
N MET A 1 -19.15 -23.01 3.86
CA MET A 1 -18.93 -21.98 2.81
C MET A 1 -18.16 -20.85 3.46
N THR A 2 -16.83 -20.95 3.47
CA THR A 2 -15.96 -19.91 4.05
C THR A 2 -15.94 -18.73 3.08
N SER A 3 -16.41 -17.59 3.56
CA SER A 3 -16.64 -16.39 2.77
C SER A 3 -15.31 -15.80 2.30
N SER A 4 -15.21 -15.47 1.01
CA SER A 4 -14.04 -14.83 0.36
C SER A 4 -13.54 -13.55 1.05
N VAL A 5 -14.27 -13.02 2.03
CA VAL A 5 -13.89 -11.86 2.83
C VAL A 5 -12.75 -12.19 3.82
N GLU A 6 -12.68 -13.41 4.35
CA GLU A 6 -11.55 -13.81 5.23
C GLU A 6 -10.23 -13.92 4.45
N GLN A 7 -10.31 -14.13 3.13
CA GLN A 7 -9.15 -14.19 2.24
C GLN A 7 -8.54 -12.82 1.92
N ALA A 8 -9.19 -11.71 2.26
CA ALA A 8 -8.69 -10.37 1.96
C ALA A 8 -7.72 -9.81 3.04
N GLY A 9 -7.79 -10.31 4.28
CA GLY A 9 -6.92 -9.88 5.38
C GLY A 9 -5.54 -10.56 5.38
N THR A 10 -5.47 -11.82 4.98
CA THR A 10 -4.25 -12.65 4.90
C THR A 10 -3.18 -12.19 3.89
N PRO A 11 -3.51 -11.68 2.68
CA PRO A 11 -2.49 -11.39 1.66
C PRO A 11 -1.59 -10.21 2.01
N LEU A 12 -2.05 -9.24 2.81
CA LEU A 12 -1.24 -8.06 3.16
C LEU A 12 -0.17 -8.37 4.19
N ALA A 13 -0.44 -9.26 5.15
CA ALA A 13 0.54 -9.65 6.17
C ALA A 13 1.80 -10.29 5.55
N GLY A 14 1.62 -11.07 4.47
CA GLY A 14 2.72 -11.66 3.71
C GLY A 14 3.59 -10.66 2.94
N VAL A 15 3.08 -9.45 2.68
CA VAL A 15 3.81 -8.39 1.95
C VAL A 15 4.60 -7.48 2.89
N VAL A 16 4.17 -7.32 4.15
CA VAL A 16 4.84 -6.45 5.14
C VAL A 16 6.26 -6.91 5.46
N GLN A 17 6.50 -8.22 5.54
CA GLN A 17 7.83 -8.79 5.83
C GLN A 17 8.83 -8.51 4.70
N PRO A 18 8.55 -8.85 3.41
CA PRO A 18 9.37 -8.45 2.27
C PRO A 18 9.59 -6.93 2.17
N GLN A 19 8.57 -6.13 2.47
CA GLN A 19 8.68 -4.67 2.43
C GLN A 19 9.66 -4.12 3.48
N THR A 20 9.59 -4.65 4.71
CA THR A 20 10.48 -4.21 5.79
C THR A 20 11.93 -4.56 5.47
N SER A 21 12.16 -5.74 4.89
CA SER A 21 13.48 -6.15 4.39
C SER A 21 13.97 -5.25 3.25
N LEU A 22 13.10 -4.89 2.30
CA LEU A 22 13.42 -3.99 1.20
C LEU A 22 13.82 -2.60 1.70
N ALA A 23 13.04 -2.02 2.63
CA ALA A 23 13.32 -0.71 3.19
C ALA A 23 14.64 -0.69 3.97
N ALA A 24 14.94 -1.75 4.73
CA ALA A 24 16.22 -1.90 5.43
C ALA A 24 17.39 -1.97 4.44
N ALA A 25 17.30 -2.78 3.38
CA ALA A 25 18.35 -2.90 2.38
C ALA A 25 18.64 -1.57 1.66
N VAL A 26 17.61 -0.78 1.36
CA VAL A 26 17.76 0.58 0.79
C VAL A 26 18.41 1.53 1.79
N ALA A 27 17.99 1.50 3.06
CA ALA A 27 18.52 2.37 4.11
C ALA A 27 20.01 2.06 4.42
N MET A 28 20.42 0.80 4.31
CA MET A 28 21.82 0.37 4.45
C MET A 28 22.64 0.64 3.18
N GLY A 29 22.02 1.11 2.09
CA GLY A 29 22.69 1.29 0.79
C GLY A 29 23.04 -0.01 0.08
N GLU A 30 22.59 -1.16 0.58
CA GLU A 30 22.84 -2.49 0.02
C GLU A 30 21.95 -2.78 -1.20
N LEU A 31 20.88 -2.01 -1.39
CA LEU A 31 20.00 -2.11 -2.54
C LEU A 31 19.90 -0.79 -3.27
N TRP A 32 20.31 -0.81 -4.54
CA TRP A 32 20.15 0.27 -5.50
C TRP A 32 19.17 -0.12 -6.61
N MET A 33 18.52 0.90 -7.17
CA MET A 33 17.76 0.78 -8.42
C MET A 33 18.06 1.95 -9.33
N GLU A 34 18.11 1.69 -10.64
CA GLU A 34 18.11 2.75 -11.65
C GLU A 34 16.91 3.69 -11.42
N ALA A 35 17.14 5.01 -11.49
CA ALA A 35 16.17 6.02 -11.10
C ALA A 35 14.84 5.93 -11.89
N GLY A 36 14.91 5.67 -13.19
CA GLY A 36 13.74 5.45 -14.05
C GLY A 36 12.95 4.19 -13.68
N VAL A 37 13.63 3.08 -13.37
CA VAL A 37 13.00 1.85 -12.84
C VAL A 37 12.34 2.13 -11.50
N ALA A 38 13.04 2.83 -10.60
CA ALA A 38 12.56 3.21 -9.28
C ALA A 38 11.28 4.05 -9.34
N GLU A 39 11.26 5.07 -10.19
CA GLU A 39 10.08 5.93 -10.33
C GLU A 39 8.92 5.18 -10.98
N ARG A 40 9.17 4.30 -11.96
CA ARG A 40 8.10 3.46 -12.54
C ARG A 40 7.48 2.52 -11.49
N ALA A 41 8.31 1.91 -10.63
CA ALA A 41 7.83 1.06 -9.54
C ALA A 41 7.01 1.88 -8.53
N ALA A 42 7.50 3.06 -8.13
CA ALA A 42 6.78 3.96 -7.24
C ALA A 42 5.45 4.44 -7.83
N ALA A 43 5.42 4.79 -9.11
CA ALA A 43 4.20 5.22 -9.80
C ALA A 43 3.12 4.13 -9.86
N ARG A 44 3.52 2.85 -9.95
CA ARG A 44 2.58 1.72 -9.86
C ARG A 44 1.99 1.59 -8.46
N CYS A 45 2.79 1.78 -7.42
CA CYS A 45 2.29 1.83 -6.05
C CYS A 45 1.33 3.01 -5.83
N ASP A 46 1.64 4.18 -6.37
CA ASP A 46 0.75 5.35 -6.31
C ASP A 46 -0.57 5.13 -7.06
N GLN A 47 -0.53 4.40 -8.19
CA GLN A 47 -1.73 4.01 -8.92
C GLN A 47 -2.62 3.09 -8.08
N ALA A 48 -2.04 2.09 -7.42
CA ALA A 48 -2.79 1.21 -6.52
C ALA A 48 -3.43 1.99 -5.35
N VAL A 49 -2.72 2.99 -4.79
CA VAL A 49 -3.28 3.88 -3.75
C VAL A 49 -4.50 4.64 -4.26
N ARG A 50 -4.47 5.15 -5.50
CA ARG A 50 -5.62 5.84 -6.11
C ARG A 50 -6.82 4.91 -6.28
N GLU A 51 -6.60 3.72 -6.81
CA GLU A 51 -7.66 2.72 -6.99
C GLU A 51 -8.30 2.31 -5.66
N ILE A 52 -7.49 2.15 -4.61
CA ILE A 52 -7.99 1.88 -3.25
C ILE A 52 -8.82 3.05 -2.72
N ASN A 53 -8.43 4.30 -2.98
CA ASN A 53 -9.21 5.46 -2.55
C ASN A 53 -10.60 5.50 -3.20
N ASP A 54 -10.68 5.15 -4.49
CA ASP A 54 -11.95 5.08 -5.20
C ASP A 54 -12.84 3.98 -4.62
N LEU A 55 -12.30 2.79 -4.39
CA LEU A 55 -13.01 1.69 -3.74
C LEU A 55 -13.49 2.05 -2.32
N LEU A 56 -12.66 2.75 -1.55
CA LEU A 56 -13.01 3.21 -0.20
C LEU A 56 -14.14 4.25 -0.21
N ARG A 57 -14.16 5.13 -1.23
CA ARG A 57 -15.24 6.11 -1.40
C ARG A 57 -16.57 5.41 -1.64
N ASP A 58 -16.56 4.39 -2.51
CA ASP A 58 -17.76 3.64 -2.87
C ASP A 58 -18.23 2.73 -1.71
N ALA A 59 -17.30 2.09 -1.00
CA ALA A 59 -17.59 1.23 0.14
C ALA A 59 -18.28 1.99 1.29
N ARG A 60 -17.90 3.24 1.55
CA ARG A 60 -18.57 4.08 2.57
C ARG A 60 -20.04 4.35 2.25
N GLN A 61 -20.43 4.34 0.97
CA GLN A 61 -21.84 4.50 0.60
C GLN A 61 -22.64 3.21 0.84
N LEU A 62 -21.97 2.06 0.75
CA LEU A 62 -22.60 0.76 0.94
C LEU A 62 -22.90 0.47 2.41
N THR A 63 -22.03 0.86 3.34
CA THR A 63 -22.20 0.60 4.79
C THR A 63 -23.37 1.33 5.45
N VAL A 64 -24.00 2.29 4.74
CA VAL A 64 -25.09 3.12 5.27
C VAL A 64 -26.48 2.59 4.91
N LYS A 65 -26.62 1.63 3.98
CA LYS A 65 -27.93 1.14 3.56
C LYS A 65 -28.61 0.28 4.65
N ARG A 66 -29.61 0.86 5.31
CA ARG A 66 -30.53 0.17 6.25
C ARG A 66 -31.79 -0.27 5.50
N LYS A 67 -31.84 -1.52 5.06
CA LYS A 67 -33.07 -2.17 4.52
C LYS A 67 -33.25 -3.60 5.04
N PHE A 68 -32.89 -3.84 6.30
CA PHE A 68 -32.94 -5.19 6.88
C PHE A 68 -34.25 -5.49 7.65
N GLY A 69 -35.14 -4.50 7.79
CA GLY A 69 -36.36 -4.61 8.61
C GLY A 69 -36.10 -4.32 10.09
N ASP A 70 -37.16 -4.03 10.86
CA ASP A 70 -37.08 -3.62 12.27
C ASP A 70 -37.27 -4.79 13.26
N ASN A 71 -37.19 -6.04 12.79
CA ASN A 71 -37.20 -7.22 13.64
C ASN A 71 -35.78 -7.57 14.15
N GLU A 72 -35.69 -8.48 15.12
CA GLU A 72 -34.41 -8.89 15.73
C GLU A 72 -33.40 -9.41 14.68
N ASP A 73 -33.88 -10.24 13.76
CA ASP A 73 -33.06 -10.76 12.64
C ASP A 73 -32.54 -9.65 11.72
N GLY A 74 -33.38 -8.65 11.44
CA GLY A 74 -33.03 -7.48 10.64
C GLY A 74 -31.97 -6.61 11.29
N GLN A 75 -32.09 -6.39 12.60
CA GLN A 75 -31.08 -5.66 13.39
C GLN A 75 -29.75 -6.41 13.46
N ALA A 76 -29.80 -7.74 13.66
CA ALA A 76 -28.62 -8.59 13.66
C ALA A 76 -27.92 -8.59 12.29
N ALA A 77 -28.68 -8.69 11.20
CA ALA A 77 -28.16 -8.62 9.84
C ALA A 77 -27.53 -7.25 9.52
N ALA A 78 -28.19 -6.16 9.90
CA ALA A 78 -27.66 -4.81 9.74
C ALA A 78 -26.34 -4.62 10.49
N THR A 79 -26.25 -5.14 11.71
CA THR A 79 -25.03 -5.09 12.54
C THR A 79 -23.88 -5.85 11.89
N ARG A 80 -24.13 -7.10 11.44
CA ARG A 80 -23.11 -7.91 10.75
C ARG A 80 -22.63 -7.26 9.46
N PHE A 81 -23.54 -6.69 8.68
CA PHE A 81 -23.21 -6.01 7.43
C PHE A 81 -22.35 -4.75 7.68
N SER A 82 -22.74 -3.95 8.67
CA SER A 82 -21.97 -2.77 9.10
C SER A 82 -20.56 -3.16 9.55
N GLN A 83 -20.44 -4.20 10.38
CA GLN A 83 -19.15 -4.70 10.85
C GLN A 83 -18.26 -5.17 9.70
N ALA A 84 -18.78 -6.00 8.79
CA ALA A 84 -18.03 -6.47 7.62
C ALA A 84 -17.54 -5.30 6.74
N GLY A 85 -18.37 -4.27 6.59
CA GLY A 85 -17.98 -3.06 5.88
C GLY A 85 -16.87 -2.27 6.56
N HIS A 86 -16.90 -2.14 7.89
CA HIS A 86 -15.82 -1.53 8.66
C HIS A 86 -14.51 -2.33 8.53
N ASP A 87 -14.58 -3.66 8.63
CA ASP A 87 -13.40 -4.54 8.51
C ASP A 87 -12.77 -4.46 7.12
N TYR A 88 -13.60 -4.40 6.06
CA TYR A 88 -13.14 -4.18 4.70
C TYR A 88 -12.44 -2.82 4.55
N ILE A 89 -13.05 -1.73 5.04
CA ILE A 89 -12.48 -0.38 4.99
C ILE A 89 -11.12 -0.35 5.72
N ASN A 90 -11.01 -1.01 6.87
CA ASN A 90 -9.76 -1.07 7.63
C ASN A 90 -8.66 -1.83 6.87
N THR A 91 -9.01 -2.97 6.26
CA THR A 91 -8.10 -3.75 5.42
C THR A 91 -7.57 -2.93 4.24
N MET A 92 -8.46 -2.23 3.52
CA MET A 92 -8.09 -1.40 2.39
C MET A 92 -7.21 -0.21 2.79
N ARG A 93 -7.49 0.43 3.94
CA ARG A 93 -6.60 1.48 4.50
C ARG A 93 -5.21 0.94 4.85
N ASN A 94 -5.12 -0.29 5.34
CA ASN A 94 -3.82 -0.92 5.60
C ASN A 94 -3.06 -1.15 4.28
N ALA A 95 -3.72 -1.68 3.25
CA ALA A 95 -3.13 -1.83 1.91
C ALA A 95 -2.62 -0.50 1.35
N GLN A 96 -3.41 0.58 1.51
CA GLN A 96 -3.02 1.91 1.08
C GLN A 96 -1.71 2.37 1.74
N ARG A 97 -1.55 2.17 3.05
CA ARG A 97 -0.31 2.51 3.77
C ARG A 97 0.87 1.69 3.29
N VAL A 98 0.67 0.38 3.08
CA VAL A 98 1.70 -0.52 2.54
C VAL A 98 2.20 -0.01 1.19
N PHE A 99 1.30 0.25 0.24
CA PHE A 99 1.69 0.75 -1.08
C PHE A 99 2.34 2.14 -1.03
N ALA A 100 1.83 3.06 -0.21
CA ALA A 100 2.45 4.38 -0.04
C ALA A 100 3.89 4.26 0.50
N ASN A 101 4.11 3.39 1.49
CA ASN A 101 5.44 3.12 2.02
C ASN A 101 6.36 2.47 0.97
N MET A 102 5.85 1.53 0.15
CA MET A 102 6.63 0.93 -0.95
C MET A 102 7.05 1.97 -1.99
N ALA A 103 6.15 2.89 -2.36
CA ALA A 103 6.47 3.97 -3.29
C ALA A 103 7.62 4.84 -2.76
N ALA A 104 7.59 5.18 -1.46
CA ALA A 104 8.65 5.92 -0.81
C ALA A 104 9.99 5.15 -0.80
N THR A 105 9.95 3.85 -0.50
CA THR A 105 11.14 2.98 -0.53
C THR A 105 11.76 2.90 -1.93
N TYR A 106 10.95 2.71 -2.97
CA TYR A 106 11.47 2.67 -4.34
C TYR A 106 12.11 4.00 -4.75
N ARG A 107 11.48 5.14 -4.45
CA ARG A 107 12.09 6.45 -4.70
C ARG A 107 13.39 6.66 -3.95
N ALA A 108 13.47 6.21 -2.70
CA ALA A 108 14.72 6.25 -1.93
C ALA A 108 15.82 5.42 -2.61
N ALA A 109 15.50 4.22 -3.09
CA ALA A 109 16.44 3.36 -3.82
C ALA A 109 16.91 3.94 -5.16
N GLY A 110 16.10 4.79 -5.80
CA GLY A 110 16.49 5.53 -7.01
C GLY A 110 17.40 6.72 -6.74
N ARG A 111 17.20 7.42 -5.61
CA ARG A 111 18.03 8.57 -5.23
C ARG A 111 19.44 8.18 -4.84
N THR A 112 19.63 7.03 -4.19
CA THR A 112 20.97 6.55 -3.83
C THR A 112 21.89 6.42 -5.04
N VAL A 113 21.35 6.08 -6.22
CA VAL A 113 22.11 6.03 -7.48
C VAL A 113 22.48 7.43 -7.95
N THR A 114 21.53 8.35 -8.05
CA THR A 114 21.80 9.73 -8.50
C THR A 114 22.81 10.45 -7.60
N GLU A 115 22.72 10.24 -6.28
CA GLU A 115 23.65 10.81 -5.31
C GLU A 115 25.05 10.18 -5.41
N ALA A 116 25.14 8.86 -5.63
CA ALA A 116 26.41 8.17 -5.82
C ALA A 116 27.11 8.54 -7.14
N ASP A 117 26.34 8.70 -8.22
CA ASP A 117 26.87 9.15 -9.52
C ASP A 117 27.38 10.59 -9.44
N ALA A 118 26.60 11.50 -8.84
CA ALA A 118 27.00 12.89 -8.66
C ALA A 118 28.23 13.06 -7.75
N ALA A 119 28.35 12.25 -6.68
CA ALA A 119 29.53 12.25 -5.82
C ALA A 119 30.78 11.73 -6.56
N SER A 120 30.60 10.72 -7.43
CA SER A 120 31.67 10.17 -8.25
C SER A 120 32.15 11.19 -9.29
N GLU A 121 31.24 11.88 -9.98
CA GLU A 121 31.59 12.97 -10.91
C GLU A 121 32.33 14.12 -10.21
N GLN A 122 31.94 14.49 -8.99
CA GLN A 122 32.63 15.55 -8.23
C GLN A 122 34.03 15.14 -7.74
N MET A 123 34.25 13.87 -7.39
CA MET A 123 35.56 13.38 -6.97
C MET A 123 36.52 13.19 -8.14
N PHE A 124 36.05 12.66 -9.26
CA PHE A 124 36.91 12.29 -10.39
C PHE A 124 36.98 13.35 -11.49
N GLY A 125 35.94 14.19 -11.65
CA GLY A 125 35.91 15.30 -12.61
C GLY A 125 36.67 16.56 -12.16
N ARG A 126 37.24 16.55 -10.95
CA ARG A 126 38.03 17.66 -10.39
C ARG A 126 39.55 17.44 -10.52
N SER A 127 39.94 16.42 -11.28
CA SER A 127 41.32 15.95 -11.46
C SER A 127 42.03 16.53 -12.69
N GLU A 128 41.43 17.50 -13.39
CA GLU A 128 42.01 18.17 -14.57
C GLU A 128 42.54 19.57 -14.24
#